data_AF-A0A934L6U5-F1
#
_entry.id   AF-A0A934L6U5-F1
#
_cell.length_a   1.000
_cell.length_b   1.000
_cell.length_c   1.000
_cell.angle_alpha   90.00
_cell.angle_beta   90.00
_cell.angle_gamma   90.00
#
_symmetry.space_group_name_H-M   'P 1'
#
loop_
_entity.id
_entity.type
_entity.pdbx_description
1 polymer ?
#
loop_
_entity_poly.entity_id
_entity_poly.type
_entity_poly.pdbx_seq_one_letter_code
_entity_poly.pdbx_strand_id
1 'polypeptide(L)'
;MSIHRMRSTYEILETTRSEFNKFDSSVVCPLIGLTQEEMEKLGFAEIARLINDLDIRKRYCDLAIAMLNANISHYRSDATPILVRRADNTAVVVSTLLAAAFVQYLNGIVAALFASAAWYWLAAEISRRRLEQLNKDAEAHNELVAGWAETLRGWEVERVALQSL
;
A
#
# COMPACT_ATOMS: atom_id res chain seq x y z
N MET A 1 -4.24 -6.92 7.80
CA MET A 1 -5.08 -5.80 7.32
C MET A 1 -6.34 -6.42 6.71
N SER A 2 -7.54 -6.13 7.22
CA SER A 2 -8.77 -6.87 6.86
C SER A 2 -9.25 -6.49 5.45
N ILE A 3 -9.62 -7.49 4.64
CA ILE A 3 -10.12 -7.35 3.25
C ILE A 3 -11.32 -6.40 3.16
N HIS A 4 -12.14 -6.32 4.21
CA HIS A 4 -13.24 -5.36 4.29
C HIS A 4 -12.78 -3.89 4.36
N ARG A 5 -11.64 -3.60 4.98
CA ARG A 5 -11.11 -2.23 5.09
C ARG A 5 -10.54 -1.75 3.76
N MET A 6 -9.91 -2.65 2.99
CA MET A 6 -9.37 -2.36 1.66
C MET A 6 -10.47 -2.08 0.62
N ARG A 7 -11.56 -2.87 0.61
CA ARG A 7 -12.73 -2.58 -0.25
C ARG A 7 -13.32 -1.20 0.05
N SER A 8 -13.48 -0.87 1.33
CA SER A 8 -14.01 0.44 1.74
C SER A 8 -13.12 1.61 1.30
N THR A 9 -11.80 1.54 1.47
CA THR A 9 -10.91 2.65 1.06
C THR A 9 -10.81 2.80 -0.46
N TYR A 10 -10.85 1.70 -1.20
CA TYR A 10 -10.81 1.73 -2.66
C TYR A 10 -12.12 2.30 -3.25
N GLU A 11 -13.28 1.89 -2.72
CA GLU A 11 -14.57 2.42 -3.15
C GLU A 11 -14.70 3.93 -2.87
N ILE A 12 -14.22 4.39 -1.71
CA ILE A 12 -14.17 5.82 -1.38
C ILE A 12 -13.26 6.58 -2.36
N LEU A 13 -12.11 6.00 -2.69
CA LEU A 13 -11.17 6.59 -3.65
C LEU A 13 -11.80 6.72 -5.05
N GLU A 14 -12.38 5.65 -5.57
CA GLU A 14 -13.04 5.65 -6.89
C GLU A 14 -14.18 6.67 -6.93
N THR A 15 -15.02 6.70 -5.89
CA THR A 15 -16.15 7.63 -5.81
C THR A 15 -15.68 9.08 -5.81
N THR A 16 -14.73 9.43 -4.93
CA THR A 16 -14.22 10.81 -4.83
C THR A 16 -13.48 11.27 -6.08
N ARG A 17 -12.71 10.38 -6.73
CA ARG A 17 -12.08 10.66 -8.03
C ARG A 17 -13.12 10.88 -9.13
N SER A 18 -14.13 10.03 -9.19
CA SER A 18 -15.19 10.15 -10.20
C SER A 18 -15.96 11.46 -10.05
N GLU A 19 -16.33 11.81 -8.82
CA GLU A 19 -17.03 13.07 -8.52
C GLU A 19 -16.17 14.29 -8.85
N PHE A 20 -14.89 14.28 -8.45
CA PHE A 20 -13.95 15.36 -8.77
C PHE A 20 -13.77 15.51 -10.28
N ASN A 21 -13.41 14.43 -10.99
CA ASN A 21 -13.17 14.47 -12.44
C ASN A 21 -14.42 14.90 -13.21
N LYS A 22 -15.60 14.48 -12.77
CA LYS A 22 -16.87 14.91 -13.37
C LYS A 22 -17.09 16.41 -13.17
N PHE A 23 -16.87 16.93 -11.96
CA PHE A 23 -17.02 18.36 -11.71
C PHE A 23 -15.97 19.19 -12.47
N ASP A 24 -14.72 18.74 -12.47
CA ASP A 24 -13.62 19.41 -13.13
C ASP A 24 -13.86 19.53 -14.65
N SER A 25 -14.16 18.41 -15.31
CA SER A 25 -14.42 18.39 -16.76
C SER A 25 -15.71 19.12 -17.18
N SER A 26 -16.76 19.08 -16.37
CA SER A 26 -18.07 19.64 -16.75
C SER A 26 -18.25 21.11 -16.37
N VAL A 27 -17.54 21.59 -15.35
CA VAL A 27 -17.70 22.95 -14.82
C VAL A 27 -16.41 23.75 -14.91
N VAL A 28 -15.29 23.20 -14.41
CA VAL A 28 -14.05 23.97 -14.26
C VAL A 28 -13.31 24.16 -15.57
N CYS A 29 -13.03 23.10 -16.33
CA CYS A 29 -12.33 23.23 -17.62
C CYS A 29 -13.05 24.22 -18.57
N PRO A 30 -14.38 24.15 -18.76
CA PRO A 30 -15.09 25.10 -19.61
C PRO A 30 -15.04 26.54 -19.07
N LEU A 31 -14.99 26.72 -17.75
CA LEU A 31 -14.99 28.03 -17.11
C LEU A 31 -13.64 28.75 -17.23
N ILE A 32 -12.53 28.04 -16.99
CA ILE A 32 -11.19 28.61 -17.06
C ILE A 32 -10.62 28.61 -18.48
N GLY A 33 -11.23 27.84 -19.40
CA GLY A 33 -10.86 27.78 -20.81
C GLY A 33 -9.54 27.07 -21.10
N LEU A 34 -9.00 26.33 -20.12
CA LEU A 34 -7.79 25.53 -20.27
C LEU A 34 -8.13 24.14 -20.81
N THR A 35 -7.22 23.61 -21.62
CA THR A 35 -7.25 22.20 -22.03
C THR A 35 -6.81 21.30 -20.87
N GLN A 36 -7.18 20.02 -20.93
CA GLN A 36 -6.81 19.04 -19.90
C GLN A 36 -5.28 18.91 -19.76
N GLU A 37 -4.53 18.95 -20.87
CA GLU A 37 -3.06 18.91 -20.85
C GLU A 37 -2.42 20.13 -20.18
N GLU A 38 -3.05 21.30 -20.25
CA GLU A 38 -2.58 22.51 -19.57
C GLU A 38 -2.86 22.44 -18.07
N MET A 39 -4.01 21.87 -17.70
CA MET A 39 -4.38 21.68 -16.30
C MET A 39 -3.48 20.66 -15.60
N GLU A 40 -3.04 19.61 -16.29
CA GLU A 40 -2.10 18.61 -15.74
C GLU A 40 -0.74 19.21 -15.33
N LYS A 41 -0.38 20.38 -15.88
CA LYS A 41 0.85 21.11 -15.52
C LYS A 41 0.70 21.99 -14.28
N LEU A 42 -0.53 22.18 -13.81
CA LEU A 42 -0.86 23.07 -12.69
C LEU A 42 -1.23 22.25 -11.45
N GLY A 43 -0.88 22.78 -10.28
CA GLY A 43 -1.37 22.25 -9.01
C GLY A 43 -2.86 22.54 -8.81
N PHE A 44 -3.53 21.77 -7.95
CA PHE A 44 -4.94 22.00 -7.62
C PHE A 44 -5.14 23.41 -7.03
N ALA A 45 -4.24 23.85 -6.16
CA ALA A 45 -4.30 25.19 -5.57
C ALA A 45 -4.14 26.30 -6.62
N GLU A 46 -3.37 26.06 -7.68
CA GLU A 46 -3.18 27.02 -8.77
C GLU A 46 -4.45 27.12 -9.63
N ILE A 47 -5.05 25.98 -9.99
CA ILE A 47 -6.33 25.95 -10.71
C ILE A 47 -7.42 26.65 -9.90
N ALA A 48 -7.50 26.37 -8.59
CA ALA A 48 -8.48 27.02 -7.70
C ALA A 48 -8.38 28.55 -7.72
N ARG A 49 -7.16 29.11 -7.82
CA ARG A 49 -6.95 30.57 -7.88
C ARG A 49 -7.44 31.18 -9.19
N LEU A 50 -7.50 30.42 -10.28
CA LEU A 50 -8.00 30.89 -11.59
C LEU A 50 -9.54 30.94 -11.64
N ILE A 51 -10.23 30.24 -10.75
CA ILE A 51 -11.70 30.21 -10.70
C ILE A 51 -12.22 31.50 -10.05
N ASN A 52 -12.73 32.46 -10.83
CA ASN A 52 -13.21 33.74 -10.29
C ASN A 52 -14.49 33.62 -9.44
N ASP A 53 -15.36 32.67 -9.78
CA ASP A 53 -16.61 32.42 -9.05
C ASP A 53 -16.32 31.74 -7.70
N LEU A 54 -16.73 32.39 -6.60
CA LEU A 54 -16.43 31.93 -5.24
C LEU A 54 -17.12 30.61 -4.89
N ASP A 55 -18.36 30.39 -5.36
CA ASP A 55 -19.11 29.17 -5.06
C ASP A 55 -18.53 27.97 -5.82
N ILE A 56 -18.14 28.19 -7.08
CA ILE A 56 -17.47 27.17 -7.89
C ILE A 56 -16.08 26.87 -7.31
N ARG A 57 -15.32 27.90 -6.93
CA ARG A 57 -14.00 27.74 -6.32
C ARG A 57 -14.07 26.94 -5.03
N LYS A 58 -15.00 27.28 -4.14
CA LYS A 58 -15.20 26.56 -2.88
C LYS A 58 -15.53 25.10 -3.12
N ARG A 59 -16.47 24.82 -4.04
CA ARG A 59 -16.84 23.44 -4.37
C ARG A 59 -15.70 22.64 -5.01
N TYR A 60 -14.89 23.29 -5.85
CA TYR A 60 -13.68 22.70 -6.40
C TYR A 60 -12.69 22.33 -5.29
N CYS A 61 -12.39 23.26 -4.39
CA CYS A 61 -11.51 23.01 -3.25
C CYS A 61 -12.01 21.85 -2.38
N ASP A 62 -13.30 21.82 -2.04
CA ASP A 62 -13.90 20.76 -1.23
C ASP A 62 -13.74 19.37 -1.88
N LEU A 63 -14.02 19.26 -3.19
CA LEU A 63 -13.88 18.01 -3.93
C LEU A 63 -12.42 17.58 -4.09
N ALA A 64 -11.53 18.53 -4.40
CA ALA A 64 -10.09 18.27 -4.50
C ALA A 64 -9.52 17.79 -3.15
N ILE A 65 -9.89 18.42 -2.04
CA ILE A 65 -9.51 18.01 -0.68
C ILE A 65 -10.04 16.61 -0.37
N ALA A 66 -11.30 16.31 -0.71
CA ALA A 66 -11.88 14.99 -0.49
C ALA A 66 -11.11 13.89 -1.26
N MET A 67 -10.80 14.15 -2.54
CA MET A 67 -10.01 13.23 -3.36
C MET A 67 -8.58 13.05 -2.83
N LEU A 68 -7.90 14.14 -2.45
CA LEU A 68 -6.55 14.08 -1.87
C LEU A 68 -6.54 13.29 -0.56
N ASN A 69 -7.53 13.48 0.31
CA ASN A 69 -7.67 12.71 1.54
C ASN A 69 -7.90 11.22 1.27
N ALA A 70 -8.70 10.88 0.26
CA ALA A 70 -8.93 9.49 -0.14
C ALA A 70 -7.64 8.85 -0.70
N ASN A 71 -6.91 9.58 -1.56
CA ASN A 71 -5.59 9.16 -2.07
C ASN A 71 -4.60 8.90 -0.92
N ILE A 72 -4.43 9.86 -0.01
CA ILE A 72 -3.53 9.74 1.13
C ILE A 72 -3.90 8.55 2.00
N SER A 73 -5.20 8.34 2.25
CA SER A 73 -5.68 7.24 3.09
C SER A 73 -5.46 5.87 2.44
N HIS A 74 -5.63 5.78 1.12
CA HIS A 74 -5.46 4.54 0.36
C HIS A 74 -3.99 4.12 0.27
N TYR A 75 -3.09 5.04 -0.10
CA TYR A 75 -1.68 4.74 -0.38
C TYR A 75 -0.75 4.88 0.84
N ARG A 76 -1.27 5.19 2.03
CA ARG A 76 -0.45 5.35 3.26
C ARG A 76 0.41 4.12 3.58
N SER A 77 -0.11 2.91 3.35
CA SER A 77 0.65 1.67 3.59
C SER A 77 1.87 1.56 2.68
N ASP A 78 1.80 2.10 1.48
CA ASP A 78 2.83 1.96 0.46
C ASP A 78 4.03 2.87 0.73
N ALA A 79 3.81 3.94 1.50
CA ALA A 79 4.87 4.79 2.05
C ALA A 79 5.41 4.31 3.41
N THR A 80 4.98 3.15 3.91
CA THR A 80 5.46 2.61 5.19
C THR A 80 6.44 1.47 4.92
N PRO A 81 7.67 1.50 5.47
CA PRO A 81 8.63 0.44 5.27
C PRO A 81 8.20 -0.85 5.98
N ILE A 82 8.45 -1.98 5.33
CA ILE A 82 8.22 -3.31 5.88
C ILE A 82 9.52 -3.80 6.52
N LEU A 83 9.42 -4.29 7.76
CA LEU A 83 10.55 -4.88 8.46
C LEU A 83 10.97 -6.20 7.81
N VAL A 84 12.25 -6.29 7.44
CA VAL A 84 12.88 -7.52 6.97
C VAL A 84 12.83 -8.56 8.08
N ARG A 85 12.35 -9.76 7.77
CA ARG A 85 12.22 -10.83 8.78
C ARG A 85 13.59 -11.42 9.09
N ARG A 86 13.82 -11.71 10.37
CA ARG A 86 14.95 -12.53 10.82
C ARG A 86 14.55 -14.00 10.78
N ALA A 87 15.53 -14.87 10.53
CA ALA A 87 15.31 -16.31 10.56
C ALA A 87 14.90 -16.75 11.97
N ASP A 88 13.76 -17.42 12.07
CA ASP A 88 13.32 -18.13 13.27
C ASP A 88 13.19 -19.62 12.93
N ASN A 89 13.94 -20.45 13.63
CA ASN A 89 13.99 -21.89 13.41
C ASN A 89 13.03 -22.66 14.33
N THR A 90 12.30 -21.98 15.22
CA THR A 90 11.43 -22.63 16.22
C THR A 90 10.38 -23.52 15.56
N ALA A 91 9.70 -23.03 14.53
CA ALA A 91 8.70 -23.82 13.80
C ALA A 91 9.30 -25.04 13.09
N VAL A 92 10.51 -24.90 12.54
CA VAL A 92 11.25 -26.00 11.90
C VAL A 92 11.56 -27.07 12.94
N VAL A 93 12.16 -26.68 14.07
CA VAL A 93 12.51 -27.58 15.18
C VAL A 93 11.28 -28.30 15.73
N VAL A 94 10.19 -27.58 16.01
CA VAL A 94 8.95 -28.19 16.51
C VAL A 94 8.39 -29.20 15.50
N SER A 95 8.36 -28.86 14.21
CA SER A 95 7.87 -29.79 13.17
C SER A 95 8.74 -31.06 13.06
N THR A 96 10.06 -30.91 13.20
CA THR A 96 11.00 -32.02 13.21
C THR A 96 10.79 -32.93 14.42
N LEU A 97 10.58 -32.36 15.61
CA LEU A 97 10.33 -33.13 16.82
C LEU A 97 9.02 -33.93 16.73
N LEU A 98 7.96 -33.34 16.16
CA LEU A 98 6.70 -34.05 15.92
C LEU A 98 6.86 -35.19 14.94
N ALA A 99 7.56 -34.97 13.82
CA ALA A 99 7.86 -36.02 12.84
C ALA A 99 8.70 -37.15 13.45
N ALA A 100 9.73 -36.81 14.23
CA ALA A 100 10.58 -37.77 14.91
C ALA A 100 9.80 -38.60 15.93
N ALA A 101 8.95 -37.98 16.74
CA ALA A 101 8.11 -38.67 17.73
C ALA A 101 7.15 -39.65 17.06
N PHE A 102 6.54 -39.26 15.94
CA PHE A 102 5.65 -40.13 15.16
C PHE A 102 6.39 -41.35 14.59
N VAL A 103 7.57 -41.15 14.01
CA VAL A 103 8.35 -42.26 13.45
C VAL A 103 8.91 -43.16 14.55
N GLN A 104 9.31 -42.60 15.70
CA GLN A 104 9.77 -43.38 16.85
C GLN A 104 8.68 -44.31 17.36
N TYR A 105 7.43 -43.84 17.44
CA TYR A 105 6.29 -44.63 17.86
C TYR A 105 6.05 -45.86 16.95
N LEU A 106 6.31 -45.75 15.65
CA LEU A 106 6.04 -46.82 14.68
C LEU A 106 7.21 -47.75 14.41
N ASN A 107 8.44 -47.20 14.30
CA ASN A 107 9.59 -47.90 13.72
C ASN A 107 10.84 -47.85 14.60
N GLY A 108 10.73 -47.30 15.81
CA GLY A 108 11.83 -47.22 16.77
C GLY A 108 12.84 -46.09 16.51
N ILE A 109 13.86 -46.05 17.36
CA ILE A 109 14.75 -44.88 17.52
C ILE A 109 15.63 -44.63 16.28
N VAL A 110 16.19 -45.69 15.68
CA VAL A 110 17.10 -45.54 14.53
C VAL A 110 16.37 -44.94 13.33
N ALA A 111 15.16 -45.44 13.01
CA ALA A 111 14.33 -44.88 11.94
C ALA A 111 13.93 -43.42 12.24
N ALA A 112 13.62 -43.11 13.50
CA ALA A 112 13.27 -41.74 13.92
C ALA A 112 14.43 -40.75 13.73
N LEU A 113 15.67 -41.17 14.00
CA LEU A 113 16.85 -40.33 13.78
C LEU A 113 17.02 -39.97 12.30
N PHE A 114 16.96 -40.95 11.40
CA PHE A 114 17.05 -40.69 9.96
C PHE A 114 15.88 -39.81 9.45
N ALA A 115 14.67 -40.10 9.91
CA ALA A 115 13.50 -39.29 9.55
C ALA A 115 13.63 -37.84 10.05
N SER A 116 14.12 -37.65 11.28
CA SER A 116 14.33 -36.31 11.85
C SER A 116 15.37 -35.50 11.06
N ALA A 117 16.48 -36.15 10.65
CA ALA A 117 17.52 -35.49 9.85
C ALA A 117 17.00 -35.09 8.47
N ALA A 118 16.31 -36.01 7.78
CA ALA A 118 15.72 -35.74 6.47
C ALA A 118 14.63 -34.65 6.55
N TRP A 119 13.77 -34.71 7.56
CA TRP A 119 12.71 -33.73 7.78
C TRP A 119 13.26 -32.37 8.14
N TYR A 120 14.24 -32.29 9.04
CA TYR A 120 14.89 -31.05 9.41
C TYR A 120 15.52 -30.37 8.20
N TRP A 121 16.26 -31.13 7.38
CA TRP A 121 16.86 -30.59 6.17
C TRP A 121 15.81 -30.01 5.21
N LEU A 122 14.72 -30.75 4.96
CA LEU A 122 13.64 -30.31 4.07
C LEU A 122 12.88 -29.09 4.63
N ALA A 123 12.52 -29.11 5.91
CA ALA A 123 11.81 -28.01 6.56
C ALA A 123 12.68 -26.75 6.67
N ALA A 124 13.98 -26.90 6.94
CA ALA A 124 14.93 -25.79 6.95
C ALA A 124 15.09 -25.17 5.56
N GLU A 125 15.19 -25.99 4.50
CA GLU A 125 15.30 -25.50 3.12
C GLU A 125 14.05 -24.71 2.68
N ILE A 126 12.86 -25.23 2.98
CA ILE A 126 11.60 -24.54 2.68
C ILE A 126 11.51 -23.22 3.45
N SER A 127 11.84 -23.24 4.75
CA SER A 127 11.83 -22.04 5.59
C SER A 127 12.79 -20.98 5.05
N ARG A 128 14.01 -21.39 4.67
CA ARG A 128 15.03 -20.52 4.09
C ARG A 128 14.56 -19.86 2.79
N ARG A 129 14.03 -20.64 1.85
CA ARG A 129 13.52 -20.10 0.57
C ARG A 129 12.36 -19.13 0.79
N ARG A 130 11.46 -19.46 1.71
CA ARG A 130 10.34 -18.58 2.06
C ARG A 130 10.82 -17.28 2.70
N LEU A 131 11.81 -17.35 3.58
CA LEU A 131 12.41 -16.17 4.19
C LEU A 131 13.12 -15.30 3.14
N GLU A 132 13.87 -15.91 2.23
CA GLU A 132 14.52 -15.21 1.14
C GLU A 132 13.51 -14.50 0.24
N GLN A 133 12.40 -15.16 -0.13
CA GLN A 133 11.34 -14.53 -0.90
C GLN A 133 10.70 -13.36 -0.14
N LEU A 134 10.35 -13.56 1.13
CA LEU A 134 9.76 -12.50 1.96
C LEU A 134 10.69 -11.30 2.11
N ASN A 135 12.00 -11.54 2.19
CA ASN A 135 12.99 -10.47 2.27
C ASN A 135 13.12 -9.75 0.93
N LYS A 136 13.15 -10.47 -0.21
CA LYS A 136 13.12 -9.85 -1.54
C LYS A 136 11.87 -9.00 -1.77
N ASP A 137 10.71 -9.51 -1.36
CA ASP A 137 9.44 -8.77 -1.47
C ASP A 137 9.46 -7.51 -0.59
N ALA A 138 10.02 -7.60 0.63
CA ALA A 138 10.17 -6.46 1.52
C ALA A 138 11.19 -5.43 1.01
N GLU A 139 12.31 -5.89 0.43
CA GLU A 139 13.32 -5.03 -0.20
C GLU A 139 12.72 -4.29 -1.40
N ALA A 140 12.08 -5.00 -2.33
CA ALA A 140 11.41 -4.42 -3.50
C ALA A 140 10.33 -3.40 -3.10
N HIS A 141 9.57 -3.67 -2.03
CA HIS A 141 8.63 -2.69 -1.47
C HIS A 141 9.38 -1.46 -0.94
N ASN A 142 10.41 -1.66 -0.11
CA ASN A 142 11.16 -0.59 0.54
C ASN A 142 11.91 0.31 -0.45
N GLU A 143 12.29 -0.19 -1.63
CA GLU A 143 12.85 0.63 -2.72
C GLU A 143 11.87 1.70 -3.21
N LEU A 144 10.57 1.38 -3.24
CA LEU A 144 9.52 2.30 -3.71
C LEU A 144 8.98 3.23 -2.60
N VAL A 145 9.22 2.89 -1.33
CA VAL A 145 8.70 3.63 -0.17
C VAL A 145 9.09 5.11 -0.20
N ALA A 146 10.32 5.44 -0.60
CA ALA A 146 10.77 6.83 -0.65
C ALA A 146 9.96 7.66 -1.65
N GLY A 147 9.68 7.10 -2.84
CA GLY A 147 8.86 7.77 -3.87
C GLY A 147 7.40 7.94 -3.45
N TRP A 148 6.83 6.93 -2.79
CA TRP A 148 5.49 7.03 -2.22
C TRP A 148 5.42 8.06 -1.08
N ALA A 149 6.43 8.10 -0.20
CA ALA A 149 6.50 9.09 0.87
C ALA A 149 6.59 10.53 0.32
N GLU A 150 7.32 10.74 -0.77
CA GLU A 150 7.38 12.02 -1.46
C GLU A 150 6.03 12.39 -2.10
N THR A 151 5.40 11.45 -2.81
CA THR A 151 4.09 11.66 -3.44
C THR A 151 3.01 12.01 -2.41
N LEU A 152 2.96 11.27 -1.29
CA LEU A 152 2.04 11.57 -0.18
C LEU A 152 2.29 12.97 0.40
N ARG A 153 3.56 13.36 0.55
CA ARG A 153 3.92 14.70 1.03
C ARG A 153 3.45 15.77 0.04
N GLY A 154 3.60 15.56 -1.27
CA GLY A 154 3.10 16.46 -2.31
C GLY A 154 1.59 16.67 -2.20
N TRP A 155 0.83 15.58 -2.05
CA TRP A 155 -0.63 15.65 -1.84
C TRP A 155 -1.01 16.35 -0.54
N GLU A 156 -0.25 16.15 0.54
CA GLU A 156 -0.48 16.86 1.81
C GLU A 156 -0.24 18.37 1.68
N VAL A 157 0.80 18.78 0.95
CA VAL A 157 1.09 20.20 0.67
C VAL A 157 -0.05 20.84 -0.13
N GLU A 158 -0.47 20.20 -1.23
CA GLU A 158 -1.60 20.69 -2.04
C GLU A 158 -2.89 20.79 -1.21
N ARG A 159 -3.19 19.77 -0.38
CA ARG A 159 -4.36 19.79 0.48
C ARG A 159 -4.33 20.97 1.45
N VAL A 160 -3.18 21.23 2.09
CA VAL A 160 -3.03 22.36 3.03
C VAL A 160 -3.16 23.69 2.28
N ALA A 161 -2.59 23.80 1.09
CA ALA A 161 -2.72 25.00 0.27
C ALA A 161 -4.19 25.28 -0.10
N LEU A 162 -4.95 24.26 -0.50
CA LEU A 162 -6.39 24.39 -0.79
C LEU A 162 -7.21 24.81 0.42
N GLN A 163 -6.88 24.34 1.62
CA GLN A 163 -7.57 24.72 2.87
C GLN A 163 -7.37 26.19 3.26
N SER A 164 -6.38 26.86 2.67
CA SER A 164 -6.08 28.27 2.91
C SER A 164 -6.72 29.24 1.91
N LEU A 165 -7.41 28.72 0.88
CA LEU A 165 -8.11 29.47 -0.16
C LEU A 165 -9.60 29.62 0.15
#